data_AF-A0A7Z2VQX1-F1
#
_entry.id   AF-A0A7Z2VQX1-F1
#
_cell.length_a   1.000
_cell.length_b   1.000
_cell.length_c   1.000
_cell.angle_alpha   90.00
_cell.angle_beta   90.00
_cell.angle_gamma   90.00
#
_symmetry.space_group_name_H-M   'P 1'
#
loop_
_entity.id
_entity.type
_entity.pdbx_description
1 polymer ?
#
loop_
_entity_poly.entity_id
_entity_poly.type
_entity_poly.pdbx_seq_one_letter_code
_entity_poly.pdbx_strand_id
1 'polypeptide(L)'
;MRKALILAGLGVAVWAVPTLFFLLFGDWVVLEVGDAYFGSSLFLLEMLSFLLLIGLALIVRLKLLRERGSATQFGYTAAVIGLLLNTFSVWNRDSVFPAFSEGQHQAYTVWMTLAYALTLIVPAVIDRLVKEPEKAPEPIAESVTEIEPQAELSEHSEPVERI
;
A
#
# COMPACT_ATOMS: atom_id res chain seq x y z
N MET A 1 -13.58 -3.61 13.25
CA MET A 1 -14.01 -4.82 12.50
C MET A 1 -14.18 -4.56 10.99
N ARG A 2 -14.95 -3.54 10.54
CA ARG A 2 -15.15 -3.27 9.10
C ARG A 2 -13.86 -3.08 8.28
N LYS A 3 -12.90 -2.30 8.79
CA LYS A 3 -11.60 -2.08 8.12
C LYS A 3 -10.83 -3.39 7.87
N ALA A 4 -10.78 -4.28 8.86
CA ALA A 4 -10.10 -5.57 8.74
C ALA A 4 -10.76 -6.49 7.69
N LEU A 5 -12.10 -6.51 7.63
CA LEU A 5 -12.84 -7.27 6.61
C LEU A 5 -12.56 -6.76 5.19
N ILE A 6 -12.49 -5.43 5.02
CA ILE A 6 -12.16 -4.82 3.72
C ILE A 6 -10.73 -5.17 3.31
N LEU A 7 -9.76 -5.04 4.23
CA LEU A 7 -8.36 -5.39 3.97
C LEU A 7 -8.18 -6.88 3.66
N ALA A 8 -8.87 -7.74 4.39
CA ALA A 8 -8.84 -9.19 4.14
C ALA A 8 -9.45 -9.53 2.79
N GLY A 9 -10.62 -8.98 2.46
CA GLY A 9 -11.26 -9.16 1.16
C GLY A 9 -10.39 -8.66 0.01
N LEU A 10 -9.70 -7.53 0.20
CA LEU A 10 -8.76 -7.01 -0.79
C LEU A 10 -7.53 -7.91 -0.91
N GLY A 11 -7.01 -8.46 0.18
CA GLY A 11 -5.94 -9.46 0.16
C GLY A 11 -6.32 -10.74 -0.60
N VAL A 12 -7.55 -11.23 -0.40
CA VAL A 12 -8.09 -12.35 -1.19
C VAL A 12 -8.19 -11.97 -2.66
N ALA A 13 -8.64 -10.76 -2.99
CA ALA A 13 -8.70 -10.30 -4.38
C ALA A 13 -7.32 -10.19 -5.03
N VAL A 14 -6.32 -9.72 -4.30
CA VAL A 14 -4.91 -9.65 -4.75
C VAL A 14 -4.35 -11.03 -5.09
N TRP A 15 -4.81 -12.07 -4.41
CA TRP A 15 -4.46 -13.45 -4.75
C TRP A 15 -5.32 -13.98 -5.91
N ALA A 16 -6.65 -13.83 -5.83
CA ALA A 16 -7.58 -14.47 -6.76
C ALA A 16 -7.45 -13.95 -8.19
N VAL A 17 -7.20 -12.65 -8.37
CA VAL A 17 -7.05 -12.03 -9.70
C VAL A 17 -5.88 -12.62 -10.49
N PRO A 18 -4.62 -12.61 -9.99
CA PRO A 18 -3.51 -13.24 -10.69
C PRO A 18 -3.71 -14.75 -10.80
N THR A 19 -4.19 -15.46 -9.77
CA THR A 19 -4.47 -16.90 -9.88
C THR A 19 -5.42 -17.21 -11.03
N LEU A 20 -6.50 -16.45 -11.18
CA LEU A 20 -7.43 -16.61 -12.31
C LEU A 20 -6.78 -16.25 -13.65
N PHE A 21 -5.94 -15.22 -13.69
CA PHE A 21 -5.17 -14.86 -14.88
C PHE A 21 -4.26 -16.00 -15.34
N PHE A 22 -3.53 -16.64 -14.42
CA PHE A 22 -2.71 -17.81 -14.74
C PHE A 22 -3.53 -19.05 -15.09
N LEU A 23 -4.72 -19.21 -14.50
CA LEU A 23 -5.60 -20.31 -14.87
C LEU A 23 -6.08 -20.17 -16.33
N LEU A 24 -6.34 -18.94 -16.80
CA LEU A 24 -6.86 -18.67 -18.14
C LEU A 24 -5.76 -18.52 -19.21
N PHE A 25 -4.64 -17.90 -18.87
CA PHE A 25 -3.59 -17.50 -19.82
C PHE A 25 -2.20 -18.06 -19.47
N GLY A 26 -2.09 -18.80 -18.37
CA GLY A 26 -0.82 -19.23 -17.81
C GLY A 26 0.02 -20.09 -18.75
N ASP A 27 -0.62 -21.00 -19.50
CA ASP A 27 0.06 -21.84 -20.49
C ASP A 27 0.77 -21.02 -21.59
N TRP A 28 0.23 -19.85 -21.92
CA TRP A 28 0.82 -18.97 -22.95
C TRP A 28 1.80 -17.94 -22.38
N VAL A 29 1.53 -17.42 -21.18
CA VAL A 29 2.32 -16.33 -20.60
C VAL A 29 3.49 -16.83 -19.78
N VAL A 30 3.36 -17.99 -19.11
CA VAL A 30 4.41 -18.62 -18.32
C VAL A 30 5.19 -19.56 -19.22
N LEU A 31 6.42 -19.18 -19.52
CA LEU A 31 7.36 -20.06 -20.22
C LEU A 31 8.05 -20.99 -19.24
N GLU A 32 8.45 -22.16 -19.72
CA GLU A 32 9.16 -23.14 -18.92
C GLU A 32 10.56 -22.67 -18.51
N VAL A 33 11.02 -23.14 -17.35
CA VAL A 33 12.40 -22.94 -16.90
C VAL A 33 13.35 -23.70 -17.82
N GLY A 34 13.99 -22.98 -18.75
CA GLY A 34 14.87 -23.55 -19.78
C GLY A 34 14.62 -22.97 -21.17
N ASP A 35 13.50 -22.29 -21.38
CA ASP A 35 13.23 -21.55 -22.61
C ASP A 35 14.16 -20.32 -22.73
N ALA A 36 14.63 -20.03 -23.94
CA ALA A 36 15.46 -18.86 -24.24
C ALA A 36 14.78 -17.54 -23.86
N TYR A 37 13.44 -17.49 -23.89
CA TYR A 37 12.65 -16.30 -23.59
C TYR A 37 12.09 -16.27 -22.16
N PHE A 38 12.42 -17.26 -21.32
CA PHE A 38 11.95 -17.34 -19.93
C PHE A 38 12.17 -16.03 -19.17
N GLY A 39 13.37 -15.46 -19.25
CA GLY A 39 13.69 -14.21 -18.56
C GLY A 39 12.86 -13.01 -19.03
N SER A 40 12.57 -12.92 -20.33
CA SER A 40 11.75 -11.86 -20.90
C SER A 40 10.28 -12.00 -20.49
N SER A 41 9.74 -13.22 -20.53
CA SER A 41 8.40 -13.54 -20.01
C SER A 41 8.29 -13.14 -18.54
N LEU A 42 9.21 -13.62 -17.69
CA LEU A 42 9.23 -13.31 -16.27
C LEU A 42 9.33 -11.80 -16.00
N PHE A 43 10.16 -11.09 -16.75
CA PHE A 43 10.26 -9.63 -16.63
C PHE A 43 8.96 -8.91 -17.01
N LEU A 44 8.27 -9.34 -18.08
CA LEU A 44 6.97 -8.79 -18.47
C LEU A 44 5.91 -9.03 -17.39
N LEU A 45 5.85 -10.24 -16.85
CA LEU A 45 4.96 -10.62 -15.77
C LEU A 45 5.22 -9.81 -14.50
N GLU A 46 6.49 -9.59 -14.17
CA GLU A 46 6.90 -8.78 -13.03
C GLU A 46 6.52 -7.31 -13.24
N MET A 47 6.75 -6.77 -14.44
CA MET A 47 6.40 -5.38 -14.77
C MET A 47 4.88 -5.16 -14.71
N LEU A 48 4.08 -6.12 -15.21
CA LEU A 48 2.63 -6.09 -15.10
C LEU A 48 2.18 -6.14 -13.62
N SER A 49 2.79 -7.03 -12.83
CA SER A 49 2.49 -7.17 -11.40
C SER A 49 2.82 -5.89 -10.64
N PHE A 50 3.97 -5.28 -10.94
CA PHE A 50 4.39 -4.01 -10.37
C PHE A 50 3.41 -2.87 -10.69
N LEU A 51 2.98 -2.74 -11.95
CA LEU A 51 2.00 -1.74 -12.37
C LEU A 51 0.65 -1.92 -11.65
N LEU A 52 0.16 -3.17 -11.55
CA LEU A 52 -1.08 -3.48 -10.82
C LEU A 52 -0.96 -3.15 -9.34
N LEU A 53 0.17 -3.48 -8.71
CA LEU A 53 0.42 -3.17 -7.30
C LEU A 53 0.49 -1.66 -7.04
N ILE A 54 1.11 -0.87 -7.92
CA ILE A 54 1.10 0.59 -7.81
C ILE A 54 -0.33 1.11 -7.92
N GLY A 55 -1.08 0.69 -8.95
CA GLY A 55 -2.47 1.11 -9.15
C GLY A 55 -3.32 0.79 -7.92
N LEU A 56 -3.18 -0.41 -7.37
CA LEU A 56 -3.92 -0.84 -6.20
C LEU A 56 -3.50 -0.10 -4.92
N ALA A 57 -2.20 0.09 -4.68
CA ALA A 57 -1.69 0.85 -3.55
C ALA A 57 -2.19 2.31 -3.58
N LEU A 58 -2.23 2.93 -4.78
CA LEU A 58 -2.80 4.26 -4.96
C LEU A 58 -4.31 4.27 -4.70
N ILE A 59 -5.08 3.30 -5.21
CA ILE A 59 -6.52 3.21 -4.96
C ILE A 59 -6.80 3.06 -3.45
N VAL A 60 -6.08 2.18 -2.76
CA VAL A 60 -6.22 1.98 -1.31
C VAL A 60 -5.94 3.29 -0.57
N ARG A 61 -4.83 3.95 -0.92
CA ARG A 61 -4.40 5.16 -0.24
C ARG A 61 -5.28 6.38 -0.52
N LEU A 62 -5.66 6.59 -1.78
CA LEU A 62 -6.40 7.78 -2.21
C LEU A 62 -7.90 7.65 -1.96
N LYS A 63 -8.46 6.45 -2.13
CA LYS A 63 -9.91 6.23 -2.20
C LYS A 63 -10.47 5.45 -1.02
N LEU A 64 -9.71 4.54 -0.42
CA LEU A 64 -10.25 3.58 0.55
C LEU A 64 -9.90 3.93 2.00
N LEU A 65 -8.65 4.30 2.28
CA LEU A 65 -8.13 4.55 3.62
C LEU A 65 -7.12 5.70 3.58
N ARG A 66 -7.61 6.93 3.80
CA ARG A 66 -6.81 8.18 3.82
C ARG A 66 -6.02 8.35 5.13
N GLU A 67 -5.61 7.25 5.76
CA GLU A 67 -4.86 7.21 7.02
C GLU A 67 -3.41 6.80 6.75
N ARG A 68 -2.46 7.41 7.47
CA ARG A 68 -1.03 7.09 7.38
C ARG A 68 -0.79 5.59 7.63
N GLY A 69 0.06 4.95 6.83
CA GLY A 69 0.42 3.54 7.02
C GLY A 69 -0.58 2.55 6.45
N SER A 70 -1.72 3.00 5.92
CA SER A 70 -2.77 2.08 5.47
C SER A 70 -2.38 1.25 4.26
N ALA A 71 -1.56 1.79 3.35
CA ALA A 71 -1.08 1.03 2.19
C ALA A 71 -0.12 -0.08 2.62
N THR A 72 0.77 0.18 3.60
CA THR A 72 1.69 -0.81 4.17
C THR A 72 0.95 -1.93 4.90
N GLN A 73 -0.07 -1.59 5.71
CA GLN A 73 -0.92 -2.59 6.38
C GLN A 73 -1.69 -3.46 5.36
N PHE A 74 -2.14 -2.84 4.27
CA PHE A 74 -2.74 -3.56 3.16
C PHE A 74 -1.75 -4.54 2.52
N GLY A 75 -0.55 -4.08 2.14
CA GLY A 75 0.48 -4.94 1.53
C GLY A 75 0.84 -6.12 2.41
N TYR A 76 1.00 -5.89 3.72
CA TYR A 76 1.27 -6.97 4.68
C TYR A 76 0.11 -7.96 4.80
N THR A 77 -1.13 -7.47 4.93
CA THR A 77 -2.32 -8.34 5.05
C THR A 77 -2.53 -9.16 3.77
N ALA A 78 -2.36 -8.53 2.60
CA ALA A 78 -2.44 -9.18 1.31
C ALA A 78 -1.35 -10.24 1.15
N ALA A 79 -0.12 -9.96 1.58
CA ALA A 79 0.97 -10.92 1.56
C ALA A 79 0.69 -12.14 2.45
N VAL A 80 0.23 -11.93 3.69
CA VAL A 80 -0.08 -13.03 4.62
C VAL A 80 -1.19 -13.92 4.07
N ILE A 81 -2.31 -13.34 3.65
CA ILE A 81 -3.45 -14.09 3.11
C ILE A 81 -3.05 -14.79 1.81
N GLY A 82 -2.41 -14.06 0.91
CA GLY A 82 -2.02 -14.58 -0.39
C GLY A 82 -0.99 -15.71 -0.30
N LEU A 83 0.02 -15.61 0.58
CA LEU A 83 0.99 -16.69 0.80
C LEU A 83 0.34 -17.95 1.36
N LEU A 84 -0.61 -17.80 2.30
CA LEU A 84 -1.36 -18.94 2.82
C LEU A 84 -2.16 -19.64 1.71
N LEU A 85 -2.90 -18.88 0.89
CA LEU A 85 -3.66 -19.43 -0.23
C LEU A 85 -2.77 -20.01 -1.32
N ASN A 86 -1.61 -19.40 -1.58
CA ASN A 86 -0.63 -19.95 -2.52
C ASN A 86 0.05 -21.20 -2.00
N THR A 87 0.20 -21.38 -0.69
CA THR A 87 0.68 -22.65 -0.13
C THR A 87 -0.26 -23.79 -0.52
N PHE A 88 -1.58 -23.59 -0.39
CA PHE A 88 -2.57 -24.57 -0.85
C PHE A 88 -2.55 -24.75 -2.37
N SER A 89 -2.36 -23.65 -3.12
CA SER A 89 -2.32 -23.67 -4.58
C SER A 89 -1.13 -24.46 -5.12
N VAL A 90 0.05 -24.31 -4.49
CA VAL A 90 1.27 -25.05 -4.84
C VAL A 90 1.18 -26.51 -4.39
N TRP A 91 0.60 -26.77 -3.22
CA TRP A 91 0.36 -28.14 -2.76
C TRP A 91 -0.52 -28.90 -3.75
N ASN A 92 -1.58 -28.26 -4.26
CA ASN A 92 -2.54 -28.86 -5.20
C ASN A 92 -2.31 -28.35 -6.64
N ARG A 93 -1.04 -28.11 -7.01
CA ARG A 93 -0.67 -27.44 -8.26
C ARG A 93 -1.30 -28.05 -9.51
N ASP A 94 -1.38 -29.37 -9.58
CA ASP A 94 -1.93 -30.08 -10.75
C ASP A 94 -3.45 -29.93 -10.85
N SER A 95 -4.13 -29.66 -9.72
CA SER A 95 -5.57 -29.39 -9.69
C SER A 95 -5.90 -27.92 -9.94
N VAL A 96 -5.05 -27.00 -9.48
CA VAL A 96 -5.26 -25.56 -9.63
C VAL A 96 -4.86 -25.08 -11.02
N PHE A 97 -3.76 -25.60 -11.57
CA PHE A 97 -3.25 -25.28 -12.90
C PHE A 97 -3.05 -26.57 -13.72
N PRO A 98 -4.13 -27.25 -14.12
CA PRO A 98 -4.04 -28.55 -14.82
C PRO A 98 -3.41 -28.45 -16.21
N ALA A 99 -3.36 -27.25 -16.79
CA ALA A 99 -2.74 -26.99 -18.09
C ALA A 99 -1.22 -26.82 -17.99
N PHE A 100 -0.65 -26.67 -16.79
CA PHE A 100 0.76 -26.36 -16.65
C PHE A 100 1.63 -27.60 -16.79
N SER A 101 2.76 -27.43 -17.44
CA SER A 101 3.84 -28.41 -17.38
C SER A 101 4.63 -28.30 -16.06
N GLU A 102 5.49 -29.29 -15.78
CA GLU A 102 6.37 -29.26 -14.61
C GLU A 102 7.29 -28.02 -14.61
N GLY A 103 7.80 -27.62 -15.78
CA GLY A 103 8.61 -26.42 -15.94
C GLY A 103 7.83 -25.14 -15.69
N GLN A 104 6.56 -25.07 -16.11
CA GLN A 104 5.68 -23.92 -15.87
C GLN A 104 5.29 -23.80 -14.39
N HIS A 105 5.09 -24.91 -13.69
CA HIS A 105 4.89 -24.87 -12.24
C HIS A 105 6.09 -24.27 -11.51
N GLN A 106 7.32 -24.64 -11.90
CA GLN A 106 8.52 -24.04 -11.34
C GLN A 106 8.60 -22.54 -11.68
N ALA A 107 8.40 -22.17 -12.94
CA ALA A 107 8.37 -20.77 -13.39
C ALA A 107 7.36 -19.92 -12.60
N TYR A 108 6.16 -20.44 -12.37
CA TYR A 108 5.13 -19.81 -11.56
C TYR A 108 5.61 -19.59 -10.12
N THR A 109 6.28 -20.55 -9.49
CA THR A 109 6.81 -20.36 -8.13
C THR A 109 7.90 -19.30 -8.08
N VAL A 110 8.77 -19.21 -9.08
CA VAL A 110 9.80 -18.16 -9.17
C VAL A 110 9.14 -16.79 -9.29
N TRP A 111 8.22 -16.61 -10.25
CA TRP A 111 7.44 -15.38 -10.39
C TRP A 111 6.73 -15.01 -9.08
N MET A 112 6.09 -15.98 -8.43
CA MET A 112 5.37 -15.76 -7.18
C MET A 112 6.28 -15.16 -6.10
N THR A 113 7.49 -15.69 -5.92
CA THR A 113 8.41 -15.16 -4.89
C THR A 113 8.76 -13.69 -5.10
N LEU A 114 8.97 -13.28 -6.35
CA LEU A 114 9.24 -11.89 -6.72
C LEU A 114 7.99 -11.02 -6.52
N ALA A 115 6.83 -11.50 -6.98
CA ALA A 115 5.56 -10.81 -6.85
C ALA A 115 5.20 -10.50 -5.37
N TYR A 116 5.46 -11.42 -4.44
CA TYR A 116 5.24 -11.14 -3.00
C TYR A 116 6.27 -10.19 -2.41
N ALA A 117 7.52 -10.24 -2.86
CA ALA A 117 8.51 -9.23 -2.47
C ALA A 117 8.03 -7.83 -2.90
N LEU A 118 7.54 -7.67 -4.14
CA LEU A 118 6.92 -6.42 -4.59
C LEU A 118 5.66 -6.07 -3.81
N THR A 119 4.81 -7.04 -3.48
CA THR A 119 3.57 -6.81 -2.71
C THR A 119 3.86 -6.21 -1.33
N LEU A 120 5.02 -6.51 -0.75
CA LEU A 120 5.48 -5.89 0.49
C LEU A 120 6.17 -4.54 0.25
N ILE A 121 7.05 -4.44 -0.75
CA ILE A 121 7.87 -3.25 -0.99
C ILE A 121 7.04 -2.10 -1.56
N VAL A 122 6.23 -2.35 -2.60
CA VAL A 122 5.51 -1.29 -3.33
C VAL A 122 4.60 -0.48 -2.42
N PRO A 123 3.71 -1.08 -1.60
CA PRO A 123 2.82 -0.29 -0.75
C PRO A 123 3.60 0.47 0.33
N ALA A 124 4.70 -0.07 0.85
CA ALA A 124 5.56 0.60 1.81
C ALA A 124 6.28 1.82 1.20
N VAL A 125 6.75 1.70 -0.05
CA VAL A 125 7.36 2.80 -0.80
C VAL A 125 6.29 3.86 -1.11
N ILE A 126 5.12 3.47 -1.61
CA ILE A 126 4.03 4.39 -1.91
C ILE A 126 3.59 5.15 -0.67
N ASP A 127 3.47 4.48 0.48
CA ASP A 127 3.13 5.11 1.76
C ASP A 127 4.16 6.18 2.18
N ARG A 128 5.45 5.91 1.97
CA ARG A 128 6.53 6.89 2.22
C ARG A 128 6.60 8.03 1.20
N LEU A 129 6.35 7.75 -0.07
CA LEU A 129 6.51 8.73 -1.15
C LEU A 129 5.44 9.82 -1.13
N VAL A 130 4.18 9.46 -0.89
CA VAL A 130 3.14 10.48 -0.75
C VAL A 130 3.15 11.02 0.69
N LYS A 131 4.10 11.89 1.02
CA LYS A 131 3.94 12.80 2.17
C LYS A 131 2.81 13.77 1.81
N GLU A 132 1.82 13.92 2.69
CA GLU A 132 0.96 15.11 2.64
C GLU A 132 1.85 16.36 2.65
N PRO A 133 1.48 17.42 1.91
CA PRO A 133 2.12 18.72 2.08
C PRO A 133 2.11 19.03 3.57
N GLU A 134 3.28 19.39 4.08
CA GLU A 134 3.48 19.88 5.44
C GLU A 134 2.27 20.75 5.82
N LYS A 135 1.47 20.28 6.78
CA LYS A 135 0.44 21.12 7.37
C LYS A 135 1.21 22.28 7.97
N ALA A 136 1.23 23.41 7.26
CA ALA A 136 1.85 24.64 7.72
C ALA A 136 1.36 24.85 9.15
N PRO A 137 2.24 25.19 10.10
CA PRO A 137 1.82 25.48 11.47
C PRO A 137 0.67 26.49 11.38
N GLU A 138 -0.50 26.09 11.86
CA GLU A 138 -1.64 26.99 11.96
C GLU A 138 -1.15 28.22 12.73
N PRO A 139 -1.34 29.45 12.20
CA PRO A 139 -0.99 30.64 12.95
C PRO A 139 -1.79 30.56 14.24
N ILE A 140 -1.06 30.60 15.36
CA ILE A 140 -1.62 30.62 16.71
C ILE A 140 -2.64 31.75 16.70
N ALA A 141 -3.92 31.39 16.72
CA ALA A 141 -5.01 32.34 16.73
C ALA A 141 -4.82 33.21 17.97
N GLU A 142 -4.62 34.51 17.75
CA GLU A 142 -4.80 35.55 18.74
C GLU A 142 -6.15 35.34 19.42
N SER A 143 -6.11 34.90 20.66
CA SER A 143 -7.23 34.93 21.57
C SER A 143 -6.87 35.78 22.78
N VAL A 144 -6.87 37.10 22.61
CA VAL A 144 -7.29 37.99 23.70
C VAL A 144 -8.24 39.01 23.11
N THR A 145 -9.52 38.68 23.29
CA THR A 145 -10.69 39.49 23.04
C THR A 145 -10.57 40.85 23.76
N GLU A 146 -10.76 41.89 22.97
CA GLU A 146 -11.07 43.25 23.37
C GLU A 146 -12.29 43.28 24.32
N ILE A 147 -12.13 43.88 25.50
CA ILE A 147 -13.26 44.36 26.34
C ILE A 147 -12.99 45.85 26.63
N GLU A 148 -13.70 46.68 25.86
CA GLU A 148 -14.21 48.05 26.05
C GLU A 148 -13.45 49.17 26.79
N PRO A 149 -13.69 50.44 26.39
CA PRO A 149 -12.91 51.61 26.76
C PRO A 149 -13.38 52.25 28.07
N GLN A 150 -12.44 52.69 28.90
CA GLN A 150 -12.73 53.73 29.89
C GLN A 150 -11.84 54.95 29.63
N ALA A 151 -12.55 56.07 29.47
CA ALA A 151 -12.05 57.38 29.18
C ALA A 151 -11.16 57.94 30.30
N GLU A 152 -10.19 58.73 29.84
CA GLU A 152 -9.45 59.79 30.53
C GLU A 152 -9.92 60.22 31.93
N LEU A 153 -8.99 60.28 32.88
CA LEU A 153 -8.70 61.55 33.57
C LEU A 153 -7.33 61.49 34.29
N SER A 154 -6.47 62.40 33.80
CA SER A 154 -5.27 63.00 34.37
C SER A 154 -5.07 62.97 35.89
N GLU A 155 -3.84 62.70 36.33
CA GLU A 155 -2.92 63.61 37.06
C GLU A 155 -1.76 62.77 37.66
N HIS A 156 -0.52 62.93 37.17
CA HIS A 156 0.49 63.89 37.63
C HIS A 156 1.25 63.42 38.90
N SER A 157 2.56 63.19 38.68
CA SER A 157 3.68 63.34 39.64
C SER A 157 4.09 62.17 40.55
N GLU A 158 5.22 61.55 40.19
CA GLU A 158 6.28 61.13 41.15
C GLU A 158 6.85 62.37 41.89
N PRO A 159 7.76 62.28 42.90
CA PRO A 159 8.42 61.13 43.55
C PRO A 159 8.41 61.24 45.11
N VAL A 160 9.19 60.40 45.81
CA VAL A 160 10.11 60.77 46.95
C VAL A 160 10.19 59.67 48.04
N GLU A 161 11.31 58.94 48.00
CA GLU A 161 12.34 58.79 49.05
C GLU A 161 11.99 58.85 50.57
N ARG A 162 12.59 57.89 51.31
CA ARG A 162 12.83 57.79 52.78
C ARG A 162 11.57 57.54 53.65
N ILE A 163 11.61 56.67 54.66
CA ILE A 163 12.59 56.51 55.76
C ILE A 163 12.76 55.03 56.13
#